data_AF-A0A524D6C2-F1
#
_entry.id   AF-A0A524D6C2-F1
#
_cell.length_a   1.000
_cell.length_b   1.000
_cell.length_c   1.000
_cell.angle_alpha   90.00
_cell.angle_beta   90.00
_cell.angle_gamma   90.00
#
_symmetry.space_group_name_H-M   'P 1'
#
loop_
_entity.id
_entity.type
_entity.pdbx_description
1 polymer ?
#
loop_
_entity_poly.entity_id
_entity_poly.type
_entity_poly.pdbx_seq_one_letter_code
_entity_poly.pdbx_strand_id
1 'polypeptide(L)'
;MQFVGSTINIYVLILAAVVLAAIVVTIGVKRGIRSVGYWLISTFLVVMLYVIWQVLSRLVAVFMGTYNDWSIQQLFQAINIATTVIFVSFALFLTILELRLSRPNSHQSLLGDGRDGEKRR
;
A
#
# COMPACT_ATOMS: atom_id res chain seq x y z
N MET A 1 22.80 12.35 -25.56
CA MET A 1 21.98 12.30 -24.32
C MET A 1 22.10 10.91 -23.75
N GLN A 2 23.02 10.70 -22.79
CA GLN A 2 23.05 9.45 -22.03
C GLN A 2 21.81 9.47 -21.14
N PHE A 3 20.83 8.63 -21.46
CA PHE A 3 19.78 8.28 -20.52
C PHE A 3 20.49 7.77 -19.27
N VAL A 4 20.50 8.59 -18.21
CA VAL A 4 20.87 8.12 -16.88
C VAL A 4 19.91 6.97 -16.63
N GLY A 5 20.44 5.76 -16.73
CA GLY A 5 19.71 4.53 -16.56
C GLY A 5 19.15 4.51 -15.15
N SER A 6 17.95 5.06 -15.00
CA SER A 6 17.06 4.88 -13.86
C SER A 6 16.62 3.42 -13.87
N THR A 7 17.57 2.54 -13.63
CA THR A 7 17.28 1.18 -13.23
C THR A 7 17.07 1.32 -11.74
N ILE A 8 15.84 1.68 -11.33
CA ILE A 8 15.41 1.49 -9.94
C ILE A 8 15.87 0.07 -9.60
N ASN A 9 16.78 -0.02 -8.64
CA ASN A 9 17.47 -1.27 -8.36
C ASN A 9 16.41 -2.35 -8.10
N ILE A 10 16.51 -3.49 -8.78
CA ILE A 10 15.54 -4.58 -8.64
C ILE A 10 15.38 -5.02 -7.18
N TYR A 11 16.43 -4.88 -6.37
CA TYR A 11 16.36 -5.12 -4.92
C TYR A 11 15.44 -4.13 -4.20
N VAL A 12 15.42 -2.85 -4.60
CA VAL A 12 14.52 -1.83 -4.06
C VAL A 12 13.07 -2.11 -4.47
N LEU A 13 12.87 -2.58 -5.71
CA LEU A 13 11.55 -2.99 -6.21
C LEU A 13 10.98 -4.17 -5.41
N ILE A 14 11.80 -5.21 -5.21
CA ILE A 14 11.42 -6.39 -4.44
C ILE A 14 11.16 -6.00 -2.98
N LEU A 15 12.04 -5.18 -2.38
CA LEU A 15 11.87 -4.72 -1.00
C LEU A 15 10.56 -3.95 -0.81
N ALA A 16 10.24 -3.05 -1.75
CA ALA A 16 8.98 -2.28 -1.73
C ALA A 16 7.75 -3.19 -1.78
N ALA A 17 7.76 -4.20 -2.66
CA ALA A 17 6.68 -5.18 -2.75
C ALA A 17 6.54 -6.01 -1.45
N VAL A 18 7.66 -6.46 -0.88
CA VAL A 18 7.69 -7.21 0.38
C VAL A 18 7.13 -6.38 1.54
N VAL A 19 7.50 -5.09 1.63
CA VAL A 19 7.00 -4.19 2.68
C VAL A 19 5.49 -4.00 2.58
N LEU A 20 4.95 -3.75 1.37
CA LEU A 20 3.50 -3.60 1.18
C LEU A 20 2.75 -4.89 1.53
N ALA A 21 3.27 -6.05 1.11
CA ALA A 21 2.70 -7.35 1.46
C ALA A 21 2.75 -7.60 2.98
N ALA A 22 3.86 -7.27 3.63
CA ALA A 22 4.02 -7.44 5.08
C ALA A 22 3.01 -6.59 5.86
N ILE A 23 2.70 -5.37 5.42
CA ILE A 23 1.66 -4.53 6.02
C ILE A 23 0.30 -5.25 5.97
N VAL A 24 -0.11 -5.72 4.79
CA VAL A 24 -1.38 -6.44 4.61
C VAL A 24 -1.45 -7.68 5.47
N VAL A 25 -0.42 -8.53 5.41
CA VAL A 25 -0.38 -9.79 6.16
C VAL A 25 -0.44 -9.53 7.67
N THR A 26 0.34 -8.56 8.16
CA THR A 26 0.36 -8.22 9.59
C THR A 26 -1.01 -7.74 10.08
N ILE A 27 -1.69 -6.89 9.30
CA ILE A 27 -3.02 -6.38 9.67
C ILE A 27 -4.06 -7.50 9.62
N GLY A 28 -4.07 -8.29 8.54
CA GLY A 28 -5.00 -9.41 8.35
C GLY A 28 -4.88 -10.47 9.45
N VAL A 29 -3.64 -10.87 9.80
CA VAL A 29 -3.35 -11.83 10.88
C VAL A 29 -3.75 -11.25 12.24
N LYS A 30 -3.35 -10.01 12.55
CA LYS A 30 -3.68 -9.36 13.84
C LYS A 30 -5.19 -9.20 14.05
N ARG A 31 -5.96 -9.05 12.97
CA ARG A 31 -7.43 -8.95 12.97
C ARG A 31 -8.13 -10.31 12.90
N GLY A 32 -7.40 -11.41 12.73
CA GLY A 32 -7.97 -12.76 12.63
C GLY A 32 -8.81 -13.00 11.36
N ILE A 33 -8.55 -12.26 10.27
CA ILE A 33 -9.36 -12.33 9.05
C ILE A 33 -9.02 -13.60 8.27
N ARG A 34 -10.02 -14.49 8.12
CA ARG A 34 -9.90 -15.73 7.33
C ARG A 34 -10.62 -15.67 5.97
N SER A 35 -11.32 -14.57 5.67
CA SER A 35 -12.07 -14.44 4.43
C SER A 35 -11.14 -14.35 3.22
N VAL A 36 -11.27 -15.28 2.28
CA VAL A 36 -10.51 -15.28 1.01
C VAL A 36 -10.75 -14.00 0.21
N GLY A 37 -11.97 -13.46 0.26
CA GLY A 37 -12.32 -12.21 -0.45
C GLY A 37 -11.51 -11.00 0.04
N TYR A 38 -11.23 -10.92 1.34
CA TYR A 38 -10.36 -9.88 1.90
C TYR A 38 -8.95 -9.99 1.32
N TRP A 39 -8.35 -11.19 1.37
CA TRP A 39 -7.00 -11.42 0.86
C TRP A 39 -6.86 -11.10 -0.64
N LEU A 40 -7.88 -11.39 -1.45
CA LEU A 40 -7.91 -11.04 -2.87
C LEU A 40 -7.94 -9.52 -3.07
N ILE A 41 -8.82 -8.80 -2.36
CA ILE A 41 -8.94 -7.35 -2.46
C ILE A 41 -7.63 -6.68 -2.01
N SER A 42 -7.06 -7.11 -0.88
CA SER A 42 -5.80 -6.56 -0.36
C SER A 42 -4.62 -6.83 -1.29
N THR A 43 -4.55 -8.02 -1.89
CA THR A 43 -3.51 -8.33 -2.89
C THR A 43 -3.65 -7.45 -4.12
N PHE A 44 -4.87 -7.28 -4.63
CA PHE A 44 -5.15 -6.38 -5.75
C PHE A 44 -4.75 -4.93 -5.45
N LEU A 45 -5.04 -4.47 -4.23
CA LEU A 45 -4.68 -3.14 -3.76
C LEU A 45 -3.15 -2.94 -3.71
N VAL A 46 -2.40 -3.93 -3.21
CA VAL A 46 -0.93 -3.91 -3.20
C VAL A 46 -0.36 -3.82 -4.61
N VAL A 47 -0.86 -4.64 -5.53
CA VAL A 47 -0.41 -4.64 -6.94
C VAL A 47 -0.72 -3.29 -7.58
N MET A 48 -1.93 -2.76 -7.40
CA MET A 48 -2.33 -1.47 -7.95
C MET A 48 -1.44 -0.33 -7.44
N LEU A 49 -1.20 -0.25 -6.12
CA LEU A 49 -0.32 0.77 -5.53
C LEU A 49 1.12 0.64 -6.01
N TYR A 50 1.62 -0.58 -6.18
CA TYR A 50 2.94 -0.83 -6.73
C TYR A 50 3.07 -0.32 -8.17
N VAL A 51 2.09 -0.59 -9.03
CA VAL A 51 2.09 -0.09 -10.41
C VAL A 51 2.01 1.44 -10.45
N ILE A 52 1.14 2.05 -9.64
CA ILE A 52 1.04 3.51 -9.57
C ILE A 52 2.36 4.12 -9.11
N TRP A 53 3.02 3.52 -8.12
CA TRP A 53 4.33 3.96 -7.66
C TRP A 53 5.40 3.90 -8.76
N GLN A 54 5.40 2.85 -9.59
CA GLN A 54 6.31 2.76 -10.75
C GLN A 54 6.09 3.90 -11.73
N VAL A 55 4.82 4.16 -12.09
CA VAL A 55 4.46 5.21 -13.05
C VAL A 55 4.88 6.57 -12.52
N LEU A 56 4.54 6.88 -11.26
CA LEU A 56 4.94 8.14 -10.63
C LEU A 56 6.45 8.30 -10.53
N SER A 57 7.18 7.23 -10.19
CA SER A 57 8.64 7.27 -10.09
C SER A 57 9.29 7.60 -11.44
N ARG A 58 8.76 7.05 -12.53
CA ARG A 58 9.21 7.40 -13.88
C ARG A 58 8.86 8.83 -14.27
N LEU A 59 7.65 9.29 -13.94
CA LEU A 59 7.24 10.68 -14.19
C LEU A 59 8.13 11.67 -13.44
N VAL A 60 8.45 11.40 -12.17
CA VAL A 60 9.38 12.21 -11.37
C VAL A 60 10.76 12.23 -12.02
N ALA A 61 11.28 11.10 -12.48
CA ALA A 61 12.57 11.03 -13.15
C ALA A 61 12.60 11.85 -14.46
N VAL A 62 11.56 11.74 -15.28
CA VAL A 62 11.43 12.53 -16.52
C VAL A 62 11.30 14.01 -16.20
N PHE A 63 10.47 14.38 -15.22
CA PHE A 63 10.26 15.77 -14.83
C PHE A 63 11.55 16.40 -14.30
N MET A 64 12.24 15.72 -13.37
CA MET A 64 13.49 16.20 -12.80
C MET A 64 14.58 16.36 -13.87
N GLY A 65 14.70 15.39 -14.78
CA GLY A 65 15.69 15.45 -15.86
C GLY A 65 15.37 16.43 -17.00
N THR A 66 14.11 16.87 -17.13
CA THR A 66 13.69 17.80 -18.19
C THR A 66 13.72 19.25 -17.72
N TYR A 67 13.39 19.51 -16.46
CA TYR A 67 13.13 20.87 -15.95
C TYR A 67 14.19 21.39 -14.96
N ASN A 68 15.20 20.58 -14.61
CA ASN A 68 16.29 21.02 -13.73
C ASN A 68 17.66 20.76 -14.37
N ASP A 69 18.49 21.79 -14.43
CA ASP A 69 19.88 21.72 -14.89
C ASP A 69 20.86 21.28 -13.78
N TRP A 70 20.35 20.50 -12.82
CA TRP A 70 21.16 20.00 -11.72
C TRP A 70 22.18 18.98 -12.20
N SER A 71 23.26 18.82 -11.43
CA SER A 71 24.22 17.76 -11.68
C SER A 71 23.55 16.38 -11.59
N ILE A 72 24.07 15.40 -12.33
CA ILE A 72 23.54 14.02 -12.35
C ILE A 72 23.41 13.45 -10.93
N GLN A 73 24.36 13.76 -10.04
CA GLN A 73 24.35 13.32 -8.65
C GLN A 73 23.21 13.94 -7.84
N GLN A 74 22.94 15.24 -8.02
CA GLN A 74 21.81 15.94 -7.39
C GLN A 74 20.46 15.44 -7.93
N LEU A 75 20.34 15.23 -9.25
CA LEU A 75 19.15 14.64 -9.86
C LEU A 75 18.85 13.25 -9.29
N PHE A 76 19.86 12.40 -9.18
CA PHE A 76 19.71 11.06 -8.63
C PHE A 76 19.23 11.09 -7.17
N GLN A 77 19.82 11.97 -6.34
CA GLN A 77 19.38 12.15 -4.95
C GLN A 77 17.94 12.67 -4.87
N ALA A 78 17.58 13.69 -5.65
CA ALA A 78 16.24 14.26 -5.65
C ALA A 78 15.17 13.25 -6.10
N ILE A 79 15.45 12.47 -7.15
CA ILE A 79 14.56 11.40 -7.63
C ILE A 79 14.40 10.33 -6.55
N ASN A 80 15.49 9.90 -5.91
CA ASN A 80 15.42 8.89 -4.85
C ASN A 80 14.60 9.37 -3.64
N ILE A 81 14.79 10.63 -3.22
CA ILE A 81 14.02 11.21 -2.12
C ILE A 81 12.53 11.28 -2.49
N ALA A 82 12.21 11.83 -3.66
CA ALA A 82 10.83 11.96 -4.10
C ALA A 82 10.13 10.60 -4.25
N THR A 83 10.79 9.62 -4.87
CA THR A 83 10.25 8.26 -5.02
C THR A 83 10.05 7.55 -3.69
N THR A 84 10.96 7.75 -2.73
CA THR A 84 10.83 7.23 -1.37
C THR A 84 9.66 7.87 -0.63
N VAL A 85 9.47 9.19 -0.74
CA VAL A 85 8.33 9.89 -0.14
C VAL A 85 7.01 9.36 -0.66
N ILE A 86 6.89 9.20 -1.99
CA ILE A 86 5.67 8.63 -2.62
C ILE A 86 5.42 7.21 -2.10
N PHE A 87 6.46 6.38 -1.99
CA PHE A 87 6.34 5.03 -1.46
C PHE A 87 5.81 5.02 -0.01
N VAL A 88 6.40 5.85 0.86
CA VAL A 88 5.98 5.96 2.25
C VAL A 88 4.53 6.44 2.36
N SER A 89 4.11 7.41 1.54
CA SER A 89 2.73 7.85 1.47
C SER A 89 1.77 6.71 1.08
N PHE A 90 2.13 5.87 0.11
CA PHE A 90 1.31 4.71 -0.26
C PHE A 90 1.29 3.62 0.81
N ALA A 91 2.40 3.36 1.50
CA ALA A 91 2.44 2.41 2.60
C ALA A 91 1.52 2.85 3.76
N LEU A 92 1.53 4.14 4.09
CA LEU A 92 0.62 4.72 5.08
C LEU A 92 -0.83 4.67 4.63
N PHE A 93 -1.10 5.03 3.38
CA PHE A 93 -2.44 4.98 2.80
C PHE A 93 -3.01 3.55 2.79
N LEU A 94 -2.20 2.56 2.38
CA LEU A 94 -2.54 1.15 2.44
C LEU A 94 -2.86 0.71 3.87
N THR A 95 -2.03 1.09 4.84
CA THR A 95 -2.27 0.80 6.27
C THR A 95 -3.63 1.33 6.73
N ILE A 96 -3.97 2.58 6.37
CA ILE A 96 -5.25 3.20 6.74
C ILE A 96 -6.43 2.48 6.06
N LEU A 97 -6.31 2.15 4.77
CA LEU A 97 -7.35 1.41 4.04
C LEU A 97 -7.57 0.04 4.65
N GLU A 98 -6.50 -0.69 4.92
CA GLU A 98 -6.56 -2.02 5.54
C GLU A 98 -7.22 -1.97 6.93
N LEU A 99 -6.92 -0.95 7.74
CA LEU A 99 -7.57 -0.74 9.03
C LEU A 99 -9.08 -0.45 8.91
N ARG A 100 -9.51 0.20 7.82
CA ARG A 100 -10.93 0.48 7.53
C ARG A 100 -11.66 -0.73 6.99
N LEU A 101 -11.08 -1.44 6.02
CA LEU A 101 -11.63 -2.68 5.45
C LEU A 101 -11.75 -3.78 6.49
N SER A 102 -10.86 -3.78 7.49
CA SER A 102 -10.84 -4.75 8.58
C SER A 102 -11.82 -4.44 9.73
N ARG A 103 -12.71 -3.44 9.63
CA ARG A 103 -13.70 -3.17 10.69
C ARG A 103 -14.81 -4.23 10.65
N PRO A 104 -15.02 -4.99 11.75
CA PRO A 104 -16.15 -5.91 11.83
C PRO A 104 -17.46 -5.13 11.82
N ASN A 105 -18.46 -5.64 11.09
CA ASN A 105 -19.85 -5.14 11.12
C ASN A 105 -20.40 -5.28 12.55
N SER A 106 -20.21 -4.27 13.39
CA SER A 106 -20.77 -4.21 14.75
C SER A 106 -22.30 -4.05 14.77
N HIS A 107 -22.97 -3.95 13.61
CA HIS A 107 -24.42 -3.82 13.50
C HIS A 107 -25.21 -5.13 13.65
N GLN A 108 -24.57 -6.29 13.74
CA GLN A 108 -25.28 -7.57 13.81
C GLN A 108 -25.53 -8.10 15.24
N SER A 109 -24.99 -7.46 16.29
CA SER A 109 -25.21 -7.89 17.68
C SER A 109 -26.49 -7.35 18.34
N LEU A 110 -27.19 -6.40 17.72
CA LEU A 110 -28.38 -5.76 18.28
C LEU A 110 -29.72 -6.38 17.82
N LEU A 111 -29.69 -7.42 16.99
CA LEU A 111 -30.90 -8.09 16.47
C LEU A 111 -31.05 -9.55 16.94
N GLY A 112 -30.19 -10.01 17.85
CA GLY A 112 -30.12 -11.41 18.28
C GLY A 112 -30.53 -11.69 19.72
N ASP A 113 -30.94 -10.69 20.51
CA ASP A 113 -31.19 -10.85 21.95
C ASP A 113 -32.67 -10.60 22.30
N GLY A 114 -33.55 -11.46 21.77
CA GLY A 114 -34.99 -11.31 21.92
C GLY A 114 -35.77 -12.61 22.00
N ARG A 115 -35.14 -13.75 22.29
CA ARG A 115 -35.84 -15.05 22.24
C ARG A 115 -35.56 -16.05 23.36
N ASP A 116 -34.96 -15.64 24.47
CA ASP A 116 -34.63 -16.58 25.56
C ASP A 116 -35.40 -16.35 26.87
N GLY A 117 -36.33 -15.38 26.91
CA GLY A 117 -37.15 -15.09 28.10
C GLY A 117 -38.48 -15.87 28.21
N GLU A 118 -38.97 -16.53 27.15
CA GLU A 118 -40.35 -17.02 27.09
C GLU A 118 -40.52 -18.54 27.32
N LYS A 119 -39.51 -19.20 27.90
CA LYS A 119 -39.57 -20.65 28.20
C LYS A 119 -39.27 -21.03 29.65
N ARG A 120 -39.53 -20.12 30.59
CA ARG A 120 -39.60 -20.47 32.02
C ARG A 120 -40.92 -19.99 32.61
N ARG A 121 -42.00 -20.61 32.13
CA ARG A 121 -43.20 -20.84 32.94
C ARG A 121 -43.05 -22.18 33.62
#